data_AF-A0A1I1PWW9-F1
#
_entry.id   AF-A0A1I1PWW9-F1
#
_cell.length_a   1.000
_cell.length_b   1.000
_cell.length_c   1.000
_cell.angle_alpha   90.00
_cell.angle_beta   90.00
_cell.angle_gamma   90.00
#
_symmetry.space_group_name_H-M   'P 1'
#
loop_
_entity.id
_entity.type
_entity.pdbx_description
1 polymer ?
#
loop_
_entity_poly.entity_id
_entity_poly.type
_entity_poly.pdbx_seq_one_letter_code
_entity_poly.pdbx_strand_id
1 'polypeptide(L)'
;MTSYQPVWRGGQAVAEGERECADRWEPIREVLAAVEQPFTVLDLGAAQGYFSARAAEEFGCRVSAIDSDRAVAQAASSLVTPYVRRVDASGLRHMARHDVVLALSVLHHFGDWRAVLRQVRACRRWAVVEVPHPGERWLRSAAARHQLAAIHDAVAAVAERRLGEFERTGRDGSRHMRPMYLLRGTVRTVEGEVFGGSGTCSRKLRPHLHAAGLDRELGYQPFPGSLNLRCKEPPVLGAPAVNWPGRVGGKSRPYWFWEAWVGKLAVHAMDPAGRGHGPDCIEVVAPVRLRDRLSLADGDTVRLDVETTEKGADHG
;
A
#
# COMPACT_ATOMS: atom_id res chain seq x y z
N MET A 1 -28.22 16.19 9.38
CA MET A 1 -26.97 16.17 8.59
C MET A 1 -27.19 15.21 7.45
N THR A 2 -27.14 15.68 6.21
CA THR A 2 -27.15 14.83 5.01
C THR A 2 -25.87 14.00 4.96
N SER A 3 -25.97 12.73 4.59
CA SER A 3 -24.84 11.82 4.44
C SER A 3 -24.08 12.10 3.13
N TYR A 4 -22.75 11.96 3.17
CA TYR A 4 -21.90 12.17 1.98
C TYR A 4 -22.06 11.03 0.96
N GLN A 5 -22.26 9.80 1.43
CA GLN A 5 -22.57 8.62 0.62
C GLN A 5 -23.88 7.98 1.10
N PRO A 6 -24.58 7.23 0.23
CA PRO A 6 -25.67 6.36 0.66
C PRO A 6 -25.20 5.34 1.70
N VAL A 7 -26.09 4.93 2.59
CA VAL A 7 -25.80 3.82 3.51
C VAL A 7 -26.21 2.52 2.83
N TRP A 8 -25.29 1.56 2.71
CA TRP A 8 -25.54 0.24 2.13
C TRP A 8 -25.67 -0.81 3.23
N ARG A 9 -26.72 -1.64 3.18
CA ARG A 9 -26.92 -2.75 4.11
C ARG A 9 -27.84 -3.80 3.49
N GLY A 10 -27.41 -5.06 3.51
CA GLY A 10 -28.26 -6.19 3.11
C GLY A 10 -28.65 -6.14 1.63
N GLY A 11 -27.70 -5.77 0.77
CA GLY A 11 -27.91 -5.72 -0.68
C GLY A 11 -28.70 -4.51 -1.20
N GLN A 12 -28.99 -3.51 -0.36
CA GLN A 12 -29.75 -2.32 -0.76
C GLN A 12 -29.18 -1.02 -0.15
N ALA A 13 -29.40 0.11 -0.85
CA ALA A 13 -29.17 1.44 -0.31
C ALA A 13 -30.32 1.80 0.62
N VAL A 14 -30.06 1.82 1.93
CA VAL A 14 -31.08 2.03 2.99
C VAL A 14 -31.20 3.50 3.42
N ALA A 15 -30.32 4.37 2.93
CA ALA A 15 -30.45 5.82 3.07
C ALA A 15 -29.83 6.52 1.86
N GLU A 16 -30.48 7.57 1.36
CA GLU A 16 -29.95 8.43 0.30
C GLU A 16 -28.72 9.21 0.79
N GLY A 17 -27.82 9.57 -0.11
CA GLY A 17 -26.69 10.45 0.16
C GLY A 17 -26.44 11.42 -1.00
N GLU A 18 -25.73 12.51 -0.75
CA GLU A 18 -25.49 13.59 -1.74
C GLU A 18 -24.58 13.19 -2.93
N ARG A 19 -24.15 11.93 -2.99
CA ARG A 19 -23.18 11.45 -3.97
C ARG A 19 -23.71 10.22 -4.68
N GLU A 20 -23.68 10.26 -6.01
CA GLU A 20 -23.96 9.11 -6.87
C GLU A 20 -22.83 8.08 -6.71
N CYS A 21 -23.08 7.10 -5.83
CA CYS A 21 -22.15 5.99 -5.58
C CYS A 21 -22.44 4.75 -6.43
N ALA A 22 -23.65 4.64 -7.00
CA ALA A 22 -24.06 3.51 -7.81
C ALA A 22 -23.23 3.41 -9.11
N ASP A 23 -23.14 4.50 -9.87
CA ASP A 23 -22.41 4.53 -11.15
C ASP A 23 -20.92 4.27 -10.97
N ARG A 24 -20.34 4.78 -9.87
CA ARG A 24 -18.95 4.51 -9.50
C ARG A 24 -18.70 3.06 -9.07
N TRP A 25 -19.72 2.38 -8.57
CA TRP A 25 -19.56 0.99 -8.14
C TRP A 25 -19.32 0.06 -9.31
N GLU A 26 -19.99 0.26 -10.44
CA GLU A 26 -19.95 -0.69 -11.55
C GLU A 26 -18.53 -1.02 -12.04
N PRO A 27 -17.66 -0.05 -12.38
CA PRO A 27 -16.29 -0.37 -12.74
C PRO A 27 -15.43 -0.88 -11.56
N ILE A 28 -15.75 -0.50 -10.32
CA ILE A 28 -15.08 -1.08 -9.14
C ILE A 28 -15.42 -2.56 -9.03
N ARG A 29 -16.70 -2.92 -9.20
CA ARG A 29 -17.23 -4.29 -9.18
C ARG A 29 -16.52 -5.15 -10.20
N GLU A 30 -16.34 -4.67 -11.43
CA GLU A 30 -15.60 -5.39 -12.48
C GLU A 30 -14.15 -5.68 -12.07
N VAL A 31 -13.46 -4.70 -11.47
CA VAL A 31 -12.09 -4.89 -10.98
C VAL A 31 -12.04 -5.93 -9.86
N LEU A 32 -12.97 -5.86 -8.89
CA LEU A 32 -13.03 -6.79 -7.77
C LEU A 32 -13.41 -8.21 -8.21
N ALA A 33 -14.30 -8.35 -9.18
CA ALA A 33 -14.73 -9.64 -9.74
C ALA A 33 -13.58 -10.41 -10.43
N ALA A 34 -12.54 -9.70 -10.89
CA ALA A 34 -11.35 -10.29 -11.49
C ALA A 34 -10.28 -10.73 -10.46
N VAL A 35 -10.51 -10.52 -9.16
CA VAL A 35 -9.57 -10.89 -8.10
C VAL A 35 -9.93 -12.27 -7.54
N GLU A 36 -8.94 -13.15 -7.49
CA GLU A 36 -9.09 -14.50 -6.91
C GLU A 36 -9.43 -14.43 -5.41
N GLN A 37 -10.45 -15.18 -4.99
CA GLN A 37 -10.87 -15.25 -3.60
C GLN A 37 -10.07 -16.32 -2.82
N PRO A 38 -9.83 -16.11 -1.50
CA PRO A 38 -10.19 -14.92 -0.72
C PRO A 38 -9.22 -13.76 -0.95
N PHE A 39 -9.73 -12.52 -0.92
CA PHE A 39 -8.92 -11.31 -1.02
C PHE A 39 -9.28 -10.25 0.03
N THR A 40 -8.45 -9.22 0.09
CA THR A 40 -8.52 -8.12 1.06
C THR A 40 -8.56 -6.76 0.37
N VAL A 41 -9.36 -5.84 0.92
CA VAL A 41 -9.52 -4.47 0.41
C VAL A 41 -9.16 -3.44 1.48
N LEU A 42 -8.47 -2.38 1.08
CA LEU A 42 -8.36 -1.14 1.85
C LEU A 42 -9.22 -0.06 1.18
N ASP A 43 -10.16 0.52 1.91
CA ASP A 43 -10.94 1.67 1.46
C ASP A 43 -10.45 2.94 2.18
N LEU A 44 -9.67 3.76 1.48
CA LEU A 44 -9.05 4.97 1.99
C LEU A 44 -9.94 6.19 1.73
N GLY A 45 -10.39 6.85 2.80
CA GLY A 45 -11.39 7.91 2.71
C GLY A 45 -12.80 7.34 2.52
N ALA A 46 -13.10 6.29 3.29
CA ALA A 46 -14.30 5.48 3.13
C ALA A 46 -15.60 6.26 3.42
N ALA A 47 -15.55 7.41 4.08
CA ALA A 47 -16.70 8.19 4.51
C ALA A 47 -17.72 7.34 5.31
N GLN A 48 -18.93 7.10 4.80
CA GLN A 48 -19.94 6.23 5.43
C GLN A 48 -19.67 4.73 5.19
N GLY A 49 -18.67 4.40 4.36
CA GLY A 49 -18.25 3.03 4.04
C GLY A 49 -19.17 2.32 3.04
N TYR A 50 -19.80 3.06 2.12
CA TYR A 50 -20.64 2.48 1.07
C TYR A 50 -19.92 1.40 0.26
N PHE A 51 -18.73 1.73 -0.28
CA PHE A 51 -17.94 0.81 -1.08
C PHE A 51 -17.38 -0.34 -0.24
N SER A 52 -17.02 -0.05 1.02
CA SER A 52 -16.57 -1.06 1.98
C SER A 52 -17.63 -2.13 2.25
N ALA A 53 -18.85 -1.72 2.59
CA ALA A 53 -19.95 -2.63 2.86
C ALA A 53 -20.32 -3.45 1.61
N ARG A 54 -20.41 -2.78 0.45
CA ARG A 54 -20.80 -3.43 -0.80
C ARG A 54 -19.75 -4.44 -1.29
N ALA A 55 -18.46 -4.13 -1.17
CA ALA A 55 -17.38 -5.06 -1.48
C ALA A 55 -17.41 -6.31 -0.58
N ALA A 56 -17.60 -6.11 0.73
CA ALA A 56 -17.69 -7.21 1.67
C ALA A 56 -18.92 -8.11 1.42
N GLU A 57 -20.08 -7.51 1.14
CA GLU A 57 -21.33 -8.24 0.89
C GLU A 57 -21.31 -8.99 -0.46
N GLU A 58 -20.88 -8.34 -1.55
CA GLU A 58 -20.91 -8.95 -2.90
C GLU A 58 -19.80 -9.99 -3.11
N PHE A 59 -18.63 -9.82 -2.48
CA PHE A 59 -17.45 -10.67 -2.73
C PHE A 59 -16.96 -11.46 -1.53
N GLY A 60 -17.57 -11.32 -0.35
CA GLY A 60 -17.12 -11.99 0.87
C GLY A 60 -15.69 -11.62 1.31
N CYS A 61 -15.16 -10.51 0.80
CA CYS A 61 -13.78 -10.08 1.05
C CYS A 61 -13.67 -9.32 2.39
N ARG A 62 -12.48 -9.34 3.00
CA ARG A 62 -12.22 -8.55 4.21
C ARG A 62 -11.83 -7.13 3.84
N VAL A 63 -12.46 -6.15 4.48
CA VAL A 63 -12.24 -4.73 4.20
C VAL A 63 -11.73 -3.99 5.43
N SER A 64 -10.62 -3.27 5.26
CA SER A 64 -10.19 -2.21 6.18
C SER A 64 -10.73 -0.88 5.67
N ALA A 65 -11.72 -0.29 6.33
CA ALA A 65 -12.29 1.00 5.95
C ALA A 65 -11.70 2.12 6.81
N ILE A 66 -11.08 3.15 6.21
CA ILE A 66 -10.44 4.23 6.96
C ILE A 66 -11.09 5.55 6.62
N ASP A 67 -11.53 6.27 7.65
CA ASP A 67 -11.89 7.68 7.54
C ASP A 67 -11.60 8.39 8.87
N SER A 68 -11.41 9.71 8.81
CA SER A 68 -11.30 10.54 10.01
C SER A 68 -12.66 10.84 10.66
N ASP A 69 -13.75 10.73 9.90
CA ASP A 69 -15.11 10.89 10.39
C ASP A 69 -15.60 9.60 11.08
N ARG A 70 -16.35 9.75 12.18
CA ARG A 70 -16.97 8.62 12.90
C ARG A 70 -18.02 7.89 12.07
N ALA A 71 -18.54 8.50 11.00
CA ALA A 71 -19.52 7.90 10.10
C ALA A 71 -19.07 6.55 9.51
N VAL A 72 -17.76 6.33 9.33
CA VAL A 72 -17.23 5.05 8.80
C VAL A 72 -17.55 3.86 9.71
N ALA A 73 -17.78 4.10 11.00
CA ALA A 73 -18.19 3.05 11.94
C ALA A 73 -19.54 2.40 11.57
N GLN A 74 -20.37 3.08 10.76
CA GLN A 74 -21.66 2.54 10.30
C GLN A 74 -21.50 1.33 9.36
N ALA A 75 -20.36 1.21 8.69
CA ALA A 75 -20.04 0.10 7.80
C ALA A 75 -19.54 -1.16 8.54
N ALA A 76 -19.39 -1.13 9.86
CA ALA A 76 -18.88 -2.25 10.64
C ALA A 76 -19.69 -3.54 10.39
N SER A 77 -18.97 -4.64 10.14
CA SER A 77 -19.55 -5.98 10.01
C SER A 77 -18.51 -7.04 10.39
N SER A 78 -18.83 -8.33 10.24
CA SER A 78 -17.85 -9.41 10.41
C SER A 78 -16.71 -9.36 9.39
N LEU A 79 -16.92 -8.69 8.25
CA LEU A 79 -15.98 -8.58 7.15
C LEU A 79 -15.39 -7.18 6.99
N VAL A 80 -16.04 -6.15 7.55
CA VAL A 80 -15.60 -4.75 7.47
C VAL A 80 -15.10 -4.28 8.84
N THR A 81 -13.80 -3.96 8.91
CA THR A 81 -13.16 -3.35 10.07
C THR A 81 -12.98 -1.84 9.85
N PRO A 82 -13.77 -0.98 10.50
CA PRO A 82 -13.61 0.47 10.40
C PRO A 82 -12.48 0.98 11.29
N TYR A 83 -11.72 1.93 10.77
CA TYR A 83 -10.70 2.69 11.48
C TYR A 83 -11.07 4.17 11.45
N VAL A 84 -11.66 4.66 12.53
CA VAL A 84 -11.95 6.08 12.74
C VAL A 84 -10.67 6.81 13.13
N ARG A 85 -9.88 7.21 12.13
CA ARG A 85 -8.62 7.93 12.35
C ARG A 85 -8.19 8.71 11.12
N ARG A 86 -7.45 9.79 11.36
CA ARG A 86 -6.57 10.33 10.32
C ARG A 86 -5.39 9.38 10.11
N VAL A 87 -4.98 9.28 8.86
CA VAL A 87 -3.80 8.54 8.44
C VAL A 87 -2.97 9.43 7.53
N ASP A 88 -1.67 9.24 7.51
CA ASP A 88 -0.74 9.83 6.55
C ASP A 88 0.03 8.71 5.82
N ALA A 89 1.01 9.05 5.00
CA ALA A 89 1.79 8.04 4.29
C ALA A 89 2.52 7.07 5.25
N SER A 90 3.02 7.56 6.39
CA SER A 90 3.68 6.72 7.40
C SER A 90 2.68 5.74 8.04
N GLY A 91 1.49 6.22 8.41
CA GLY A 91 0.43 5.39 8.95
C GLY A 91 0.01 4.29 7.98
N LEU A 92 -0.13 4.59 6.69
CA LEU A 92 -0.44 3.60 5.64
C LEU A 92 0.68 2.57 5.46
N ARG A 93 1.94 3.01 5.59
CA ARG A 93 3.12 2.12 5.53
C ARG A 93 3.13 1.06 6.64
N HIS A 94 2.50 1.34 7.78
CA HIS A 94 2.38 0.42 8.92
C HIS A 94 1.08 -0.41 8.94
N MET A 95 0.32 -0.38 7.85
CA MET A 95 -0.80 -1.29 7.65
C MET A 95 -0.35 -2.57 6.93
N ALA A 96 -1.13 -3.64 7.09
CA ALA A 96 -0.94 -4.82 6.26
C ALA A 96 -1.18 -4.46 4.80
N ARG A 97 -0.47 -5.10 3.87
CA ARG A 97 -0.75 -4.93 2.45
C ARG A 97 -2.08 -5.61 2.10
N HIS A 98 -2.83 -4.98 1.21
CA HIS A 98 -4.11 -5.47 0.71
C HIS A 98 -3.97 -5.89 -0.74
N ASP A 99 -4.89 -6.73 -1.20
CA ASP A 99 -4.91 -7.16 -2.59
C ASP A 99 -5.42 -6.02 -3.48
N VAL A 100 -6.43 -5.30 -3.00
CA VAL A 100 -6.99 -4.12 -3.65
C VAL A 100 -7.01 -2.90 -2.71
N VAL A 101 -6.74 -1.73 -3.25
CA VAL A 101 -6.91 -0.44 -2.54
C VAL A 101 -7.90 0.44 -3.31
N LEU A 102 -8.89 0.99 -2.63
CA LEU A 102 -9.77 2.03 -3.13
C LEU A 102 -9.31 3.38 -2.55
N ALA A 103 -9.04 4.35 -3.41
CA ALA A 103 -8.67 5.72 -3.03
C ALA A 103 -9.50 6.70 -3.84
N LEU A 104 -10.77 6.85 -3.45
CA LEU A 104 -11.77 7.52 -4.26
C LEU A 104 -11.93 8.98 -3.83
N SER A 105 -11.41 9.91 -4.64
CA SER A 105 -11.47 11.35 -4.34
C SER A 105 -10.85 11.71 -2.99
N VAL A 106 -9.75 11.05 -2.63
CA VAL A 106 -9.14 11.22 -1.30
C VAL A 106 -7.76 11.89 -1.34
N LEU A 107 -6.99 11.69 -2.43
CA LEU A 107 -5.57 12.11 -2.50
C LEU A 107 -5.35 13.62 -2.25
N HIS A 108 -6.27 14.47 -2.68
CA HIS A 108 -6.17 15.92 -2.51
C HIS A 108 -6.32 16.40 -1.06
N HIS A 109 -6.76 15.53 -0.15
CA HIS A 109 -6.81 15.82 1.29
C HIS A 109 -5.44 15.67 1.97
N PHE A 110 -4.43 15.10 1.30
CA PHE A 110 -3.09 14.90 1.86
C PHE A 110 -2.12 15.96 1.34
N GLY A 111 -1.36 16.59 2.25
CA GLY A 111 -0.29 17.51 1.87
C GLY A 111 0.81 16.82 1.08
N ASP A 112 1.22 15.63 1.52
CA ASP A 112 2.16 14.74 0.82
C ASP A 112 1.41 13.64 0.06
N TRP A 113 0.58 14.06 -0.89
CA TRP A 113 -0.21 13.15 -1.70
C TRP A 113 0.66 12.20 -2.54
N ARG A 114 1.91 12.56 -2.86
CA ARG A 114 2.85 11.69 -3.60
C ARG A 114 3.26 10.49 -2.78
N ALA A 115 3.64 10.68 -1.52
CA ALA A 115 3.94 9.56 -0.64
C ALA A 115 2.69 8.68 -0.40
N VAL A 116 1.51 9.30 -0.28
CA VAL A 116 0.25 8.55 -0.16
C VAL A 116 -0.08 7.75 -1.42
N LEU A 117 0.10 8.32 -2.62
CA LEU A 117 -0.07 7.60 -3.89
C LEU A 117 0.88 6.39 -3.98
N ARG A 118 2.13 6.54 -3.53
CA ARG A 118 3.07 5.41 -3.42
C ARG A 118 2.51 4.31 -2.52
N GLN A 119 1.98 4.65 -1.34
CA GLN A 119 1.38 3.67 -0.42
C GLN A 119 0.07 3.06 -0.94
N VAL A 120 -0.72 3.81 -1.71
CA VAL A 120 -1.91 3.28 -2.40
C VAL A 120 -1.51 2.24 -3.46
N ARG A 121 -0.42 2.48 -4.19
CA ARG A 121 0.13 1.53 -5.17
C ARG A 121 0.84 0.35 -4.52
N ALA A 122 1.30 0.48 -3.27
CA ALA A 122 1.87 -0.62 -2.47
C ALA A 122 0.78 -1.63 -2.02
N CYS A 123 0.08 -2.21 -3.00
CA CYS A 123 -0.90 -3.28 -2.88
C CYS A 123 -0.52 -4.43 -3.81
N ARG A 124 -1.11 -5.61 -3.61
CA ARG A 124 -0.66 -6.83 -4.31
C ARG A 124 -1.15 -6.91 -5.75
N ARG A 125 -2.36 -6.41 -6.04
CA ARG A 125 -3.00 -6.55 -7.36
C ARG A 125 -3.33 -5.20 -7.98
N TRP A 126 -4.27 -4.47 -7.39
CA TRP A 126 -4.87 -3.31 -8.03
C TRP A 126 -5.15 -2.18 -7.05
N ALA A 127 -4.95 -0.94 -7.49
CA ALA A 127 -5.51 0.23 -6.84
C ALA A 127 -6.51 0.91 -7.78
N VAL A 128 -7.69 1.24 -7.25
CA VAL A 128 -8.69 2.03 -7.94
C VAL A 128 -8.66 3.44 -7.38
N VAL A 129 -8.30 4.40 -8.21
CA VAL A 129 -8.04 5.79 -7.79
C VAL A 129 -8.91 6.74 -8.58
N GLU A 130 -9.72 7.53 -7.89
CA GLU A 130 -10.47 8.63 -8.48
C GLU A 130 -9.84 9.95 -8.03
N VAL A 131 -9.55 10.84 -8.97
CA VAL A 131 -8.87 12.12 -8.71
C VAL A 131 -9.78 13.30 -8.99
N PRO A 132 -9.64 14.42 -8.25
CA PRO A 132 -10.39 15.64 -8.54
C PRO A 132 -9.98 16.20 -9.90
N HIS A 133 -10.91 16.86 -10.58
CA HIS A 133 -10.62 17.58 -11.81
C HIS A 133 -9.73 18.81 -11.49
N PRO A 134 -8.73 19.16 -12.33
CA PRO A 134 -7.82 20.30 -12.06
C PRO A 134 -8.53 21.66 -11.88
N GLY A 135 -9.68 21.83 -12.54
CA GLY A 135 -10.51 23.03 -12.47
C GLY A 135 -11.36 23.20 -11.21
N GLU A 136 -11.35 22.26 -10.25
CA GLU A 136 -12.23 22.32 -9.08
C GLU A 136 -11.78 23.34 -8.04
N ARG A 137 -12.27 24.58 -8.15
CA ARG A 137 -11.86 25.70 -7.27
C ARG A 137 -12.56 25.71 -5.90
N TRP A 138 -13.63 24.93 -5.72
CA TRP A 138 -14.40 24.88 -4.47
C TRP A 138 -13.81 23.96 -3.40
N LEU A 139 -12.75 23.20 -3.71
CA LEU A 139 -12.05 22.32 -2.76
C LEU A 139 -11.16 23.11 -1.77
N ARG A 140 -11.73 24.15 -1.15
CA ARG A 140 -11.00 25.11 -0.31
C ARG A 140 -10.37 24.47 0.94
N SER A 141 -10.96 23.39 1.46
CA SER A 141 -10.46 22.65 2.63
C SER A 141 -9.44 21.55 2.29
N ALA A 142 -9.16 21.31 1.00
CA ALA A 142 -8.22 20.29 0.59
C ALA A 142 -6.77 20.75 0.81
N ALA A 143 -5.95 19.91 1.43
CA ALA A 143 -4.56 20.22 1.73
C ALA A 143 -3.73 20.47 0.46
N ALA A 144 -4.02 19.73 -0.62
CA ALA A 144 -3.33 19.83 -1.90
C ALA A 144 -4.16 20.57 -2.98
N ARG A 145 -5.06 21.49 -2.58
CA ARG A 145 -5.93 22.25 -3.52
C ARG A 145 -5.21 23.02 -4.62
N HIS A 146 -3.92 23.33 -4.44
CA HIS A 146 -3.09 24.01 -5.44
C HIS A 146 -2.30 23.04 -6.34
N GLN A 147 -2.46 21.74 -6.11
CA GLN A 147 -1.72 20.67 -6.79
C GLN A 147 -2.68 19.71 -7.52
N LEU A 148 -3.93 20.10 -7.79
CA LEU A 148 -4.91 19.20 -8.41
C LEU A 148 -4.46 18.70 -9.79
N ALA A 149 -3.87 19.58 -10.61
CA ALA A 149 -3.26 19.19 -11.89
C ALA A 149 -2.12 18.17 -11.69
N ALA A 150 -1.22 18.43 -10.74
CA ALA A 150 -0.11 17.53 -10.45
C ALA A 150 -0.58 16.15 -9.94
N ILE A 151 -1.64 16.10 -9.13
CA ILE A 151 -2.27 14.84 -8.70
C ILE A 151 -2.83 14.10 -9.91
N HIS A 152 -3.57 14.79 -10.76
CA HIS A 152 -4.18 14.23 -11.96
C HIS A 152 -3.11 13.61 -12.88
N ASP A 153 -2.08 14.39 -13.20
CA ASP A 153 -1.02 13.98 -14.13
C ASP A 153 -0.21 12.80 -13.57
N ALA A 154 0.13 12.83 -12.27
CA ALA A 154 0.87 11.75 -11.64
C ALA A 154 0.08 10.43 -11.56
N VAL A 155 -1.23 10.49 -11.31
CA VAL A 155 -2.08 9.29 -11.32
C VAL A 155 -2.25 8.76 -12.74
N ALA A 156 -2.48 9.65 -13.71
CA ALA A 156 -2.60 9.26 -15.12
C ALA A 156 -1.31 8.64 -15.67
N ALA A 157 -0.14 9.15 -15.29
CA ALA A 157 1.17 8.66 -15.74
C ALA A 157 1.47 7.20 -15.30
N VAL A 158 0.84 6.74 -14.22
CA VAL A 158 1.04 5.38 -13.68
C VAL A 158 -0.22 4.50 -13.79
N ALA A 159 -1.25 5.00 -14.49
CA ALA A 159 -2.48 4.26 -14.70
C ALA A 159 -2.27 3.15 -15.75
N GLU A 160 -2.77 1.96 -15.45
CA GLU A 160 -2.86 0.88 -16.43
C GLU A 160 -3.94 1.21 -17.47
N ARG A 161 -5.08 1.73 -17.00
CA ARG A 161 -6.19 2.21 -17.82
C ARG A 161 -7.10 3.15 -17.05
N ARG A 162 -7.89 3.92 -17.78
CA ARG A 162 -9.04 4.68 -17.25
C ARG A 162 -10.25 3.75 -17.12
N LEU A 163 -10.94 3.81 -15.98
CA LEU A 163 -12.16 3.04 -15.71
C LEU A 163 -13.43 3.82 -16.04
N GLY A 164 -13.38 5.15 -15.98
CA GLY A 164 -14.52 6.00 -16.31
C GLY A 164 -14.32 7.45 -15.88
N GLU A 165 -15.39 8.22 -16.04
CA GLU A 165 -15.51 9.61 -15.59
C GLU A 165 -16.83 9.79 -14.87
N PHE A 166 -16.79 10.48 -13.73
CA PHE A 166 -17.96 10.66 -12.89
C PHE A 166 -18.19 12.12 -12.60
N GLU A 167 -19.40 12.60 -12.84
CA GLU A 167 -19.75 13.99 -12.59
C GLU A 167 -19.66 14.29 -11.09
N ARG A 168 -19.05 15.44 -10.78
CA ARG A 168 -19.12 16.05 -9.46
C ARG A 168 -19.66 17.45 -9.59
N THR A 169 -20.77 17.70 -8.91
CA THR A 169 -21.30 19.05 -8.71
C THR A 169 -20.66 19.67 -7.46
N GLY A 170 -20.03 20.83 -7.64
CA GLY A 170 -19.47 21.66 -6.59
C GLY A 170 -20.53 22.41 -5.80
N ARG A 171 -20.15 22.95 -4.63
CA ARG A 171 -21.06 23.78 -3.81
C ARG A 171 -21.47 25.09 -4.49
N ASP A 172 -20.69 25.51 -5.49
CA ASP A 172 -20.95 26.68 -6.34
C ASP A 172 -21.77 26.33 -7.59
N GLY A 173 -22.27 25.09 -7.70
CA GLY A 173 -23.06 24.61 -8.84
C GLY A 173 -22.24 24.25 -10.08
N SER A 174 -20.92 24.44 -10.06
CA SER A 174 -20.07 24.02 -11.16
C SER A 174 -20.01 22.49 -11.26
N ARG A 175 -19.90 21.96 -12.48
CA ARG A 175 -19.89 20.53 -12.77
C ARG A 175 -18.58 20.13 -13.40
N HIS A 176 -17.96 19.10 -12.87
CA HIS A 176 -16.67 18.61 -13.35
C HIS A 176 -16.65 17.09 -13.39
N MET A 177 -16.04 16.54 -14.43
CA MET A 177 -15.86 15.09 -14.57
C MET A 177 -14.58 14.66 -13.86
N ARG A 178 -14.71 13.79 -12.85
CA ARG A 178 -13.58 13.19 -12.14
C ARG A 178 -13.22 11.86 -12.79
N PRO A 179 -11.99 11.71 -13.32
CA PRO A 179 -11.56 10.41 -13.80
C PRO A 179 -11.35 9.41 -12.68
N MET A 180 -11.66 8.15 -12.96
CA MET A 180 -11.25 7.00 -12.18
C MET A 180 -10.27 6.16 -12.99
N TYR A 181 -9.19 5.72 -12.36
CA TYR A 181 -8.12 4.94 -12.96
C TYR A 181 -7.91 3.62 -12.23
N LEU A 182 -7.49 2.62 -13.00
CA LEU A 182 -6.95 1.37 -12.48
C LEU A 182 -5.43 1.45 -12.52
N LEU A 183 -4.79 1.21 -11.38
CA LEU A 183 -3.35 1.22 -11.23
C LEU A 183 -2.88 -0.17 -10.83
N ARG A 184 -1.81 -0.65 -11.44
CA ARG A 184 -1.18 -1.92 -11.07
C ARG A 184 -0.49 -1.80 -9.70
N GLY A 185 -0.74 -2.78 -8.84
CA GLY A 185 -0.09 -2.91 -7.54
C GLY A 185 1.40 -3.23 -7.69
N THR A 186 2.21 -2.64 -6.84
CA THR A 186 3.69 -2.75 -6.87
C THR A 186 4.24 -3.79 -5.91
N VAL A 187 3.39 -4.57 -5.23
CA VAL A 187 3.82 -5.57 -4.26
C VAL A 187 3.68 -6.98 -4.83
N ARG A 188 4.68 -7.82 -4.57
CA ARG A 188 4.63 -9.27 -4.78
C ARG A 188 4.78 -9.97 -3.45
N THR A 189 3.96 -10.99 -3.25
CA THR A 189 4.09 -11.89 -2.11
C THR A 189 5.11 -12.98 -2.44
N VAL A 190 6.05 -13.17 -1.56
CA VAL A 190 6.99 -14.29 -1.55
C VAL A 190 6.75 -15.10 -0.27
N GLU A 191 6.64 -16.42 -0.40
CA GLU A 191 6.65 -17.33 0.73
C GLU A 191 8.03 -17.96 0.85
N GLY A 192 8.57 -17.96 2.07
CA GLY A 192 9.86 -18.59 2.32
C GLY A 192 9.92 -19.29 3.66
N GLU A 193 10.64 -20.40 3.68
CA GLU A 193 10.90 -21.19 4.88
C GLU A 193 12.05 -20.57 5.67
N VAL A 194 11.85 -20.38 6.96
CA VAL A 194 12.84 -19.84 7.89
C VAL A 194 13.96 -20.85 8.08
N PHE A 195 15.21 -20.42 7.97
CA PHE A 195 16.36 -21.29 8.23
C PHE A 195 17.52 -20.55 8.92
N GLY A 196 18.35 -21.31 9.64
CA GLY A 196 19.58 -20.82 10.27
C GLY A 196 20.70 -20.53 9.26
N GLY A 197 21.33 -19.36 9.37
CA GLY A 197 22.55 -19.02 8.60
C GLY A 197 23.80 -19.02 9.48
N SER A 198 24.98 -18.96 8.85
CA SER A 198 26.28 -18.86 9.53
C SER A 198 26.53 -17.54 10.29
N GLY A 199 25.55 -16.62 10.31
CA GLY A 199 25.66 -15.28 10.88
C GLY A 199 26.61 -14.35 10.12
N THR A 200 27.10 -14.74 8.95
CA THR A 200 28.14 -14.01 8.21
C THR A 200 27.66 -12.68 7.65
N CYS A 201 26.43 -12.63 7.11
CA CYS A 201 25.85 -11.38 6.61
C CYS A 201 25.62 -10.41 7.76
N SER A 202 24.99 -10.86 8.85
CA SER A 202 24.83 -10.07 10.07
C SER A 202 26.16 -9.55 10.62
N ARG A 203 27.23 -10.37 10.66
CA ARG A 203 28.57 -9.95 11.13
C ARG A 203 29.19 -8.85 10.26
N LYS A 204 29.01 -8.92 8.94
CA LYS A 204 29.52 -7.93 7.97
C LYS A 204 28.66 -6.68 7.91
N LEU A 205 27.36 -6.83 8.11
CA LEU A 205 26.40 -5.74 8.10
C LEU A 205 26.47 -4.95 9.42
N ARG A 206 26.73 -5.60 10.56
CA ARG A 206 26.75 -4.97 11.90
C ARG A 206 27.61 -3.70 12.02
N PRO A 207 28.85 -3.62 11.47
CA PRO A 207 29.60 -2.36 11.45
C PRO A 207 28.90 -1.22 10.69
N HIS A 208 28.07 -1.57 9.69
CA HIS A 208 27.26 -0.62 8.92
C HIS A 208 25.90 -0.32 9.57
N LEU A 209 25.30 -1.27 10.29
CA LEU A 209 24.03 -1.08 11.03
C LEU A 209 24.14 -0.06 12.16
N HIS A 210 25.35 0.16 12.68
CA HIS A 210 25.65 1.17 13.69
C HIS A 210 26.28 2.45 13.13
N ALA A 211 26.57 2.49 11.82
CA ALA A 211 26.98 3.72 11.17
C ALA A 211 25.72 4.56 10.92
N ALA A 212 25.67 5.77 11.47
CA ALA A 212 24.51 6.69 11.51
C ALA A 212 23.93 7.14 10.14
N GLY A 213 24.31 6.49 9.04
CA GLY A 213 23.72 6.72 7.73
C GLY A 213 22.74 5.64 7.31
N LEU A 214 22.91 4.37 7.69
CA LEU A 214 22.04 3.30 7.19
C LEU A 214 20.66 3.34 7.86
N ASP A 215 20.59 3.70 9.14
CA ASP A 215 19.33 3.92 9.84
C ASP A 215 18.50 5.04 9.22
N ARG A 216 19.14 6.11 8.73
CA ARG A 216 18.49 7.20 8.00
C ARG A 216 17.91 6.72 6.67
N GLU A 217 18.67 5.93 5.90
CA GLU A 217 18.22 5.40 4.61
C GLU A 217 17.08 4.37 4.79
N LEU A 218 17.16 3.50 5.80
CA LEU A 218 16.09 2.52 6.09
C LEU A 218 14.90 3.12 6.84
N GLY A 219 15.06 4.32 7.41
CA GLY A 219 14.07 4.98 8.25
C GLY A 219 13.85 4.34 9.62
N TYR A 220 14.75 3.45 10.06
CA TYR A 220 14.74 2.85 11.41
C TYR A 220 16.12 2.29 11.76
N GLN A 221 16.38 2.14 13.06
CA GLN A 221 17.54 1.40 13.53
C GLN A 221 17.30 -0.11 13.38
N PRO A 222 18.04 -0.82 12.51
CA PRO A 222 17.84 -2.25 12.31
C PRO A 222 18.36 -3.07 13.49
N PHE A 223 17.66 -4.16 13.82
CA PHE A 223 18.16 -5.19 14.71
C PHE A 223 19.48 -5.77 14.14
N PRO A 224 20.50 -6.08 14.97
CA PRO A 224 21.79 -6.60 14.51
C PRO A 224 21.72 -8.06 14.05
N GLY A 225 20.93 -8.32 13.01
CA GLY A 225 20.65 -9.63 12.45
C GLY A 225 19.69 -9.56 11.26
N SER A 226 19.63 -10.65 10.51
CA SER A 226 18.66 -10.85 9.44
C SER A 226 17.90 -12.15 9.67
N LEU A 227 16.65 -12.20 9.20
CA LEU A 227 15.90 -13.44 9.08
C LEU A 227 16.13 -13.99 7.67
N ASN A 228 16.65 -15.21 7.56
CA ASN A 228 16.85 -15.82 6.25
C ASN A 228 15.61 -16.62 5.87
N LEU A 229 15.17 -16.45 4.63
CA LEU A 229 14.04 -17.15 4.05
C LEU A 229 14.49 -17.91 2.80
N ARG A 230 14.11 -19.19 2.75
CA ARG A 230 14.28 -20.09 1.61
C ARG A 230 13.02 -20.06 0.77
N CYS A 231 13.07 -19.38 -0.37
CA CYS A 231 11.94 -19.28 -1.28
C CYS A 231 11.86 -20.54 -2.15
N LYS A 232 10.65 -20.94 -2.56
CA LYS A 232 10.47 -22.04 -3.52
C LYS A 232 11.09 -21.72 -4.88
N GLU A 233 11.01 -20.45 -5.27
CA GLU A 233 11.58 -19.90 -6.49
C GLU A 233 12.36 -18.62 -6.15
N PRO A 234 13.41 -18.28 -6.91
CA PRO A 234 14.10 -17.00 -6.75
C PRO A 234 13.11 -15.82 -6.79
N PRO A 235 13.12 -14.92 -5.79
CA PRO A 235 12.20 -13.80 -5.77
C PRO A 235 12.51 -12.84 -6.93
N VAL A 236 11.47 -12.44 -7.67
CA VAL A 236 11.59 -11.39 -8.69
C VAL A 236 11.56 -10.04 -8.00
N LEU A 237 12.75 -9.46 -7.81
CA LEU A 237 12.92 -8.16 -7.17
C LEU A 237 13.02 -7.05 -8.23
N GLY A 238 12.38 -5.91 -7.96
CA GLY A 238 12.44 -4.72 -8.81
C GLY A 238 13.69 -3.88 -8.55
N ALA A 239 13.57 -2.56 -8.70
CA ALA A 239 14.62 -1.64 -8.29
C ALA A 239 14.72 -1.58 -6.75
N PRO A 240 15.92 -1.57 -6.16
CA PRO A 240 16.05 -1.42 -4.72
C PRO A 240 15.69 0.00 -4.28
N ALA A 241 15.02 0.11 -3.13
CA ALA A 241 14.71 1.37 -2.47
C ALA A 241 15.97 2.03 -1.90
N VAL A 242 16.91 1.23 -1.38
CA VAL A 242 18.19 1.70 -0.85
C VAL A 242 19.34 0.93 -1.48
N ASN A 243 20.33 1.67 -1.97
CA ASN A 243 21.61 1.15 -2.46
C ASN A 243 22.73 1.60 -1.52
N TRP A 244 23.09 0.75 -0.55
CA TRP A 244 24.06 1.08 0.47
C TRP A 244 25.48 0.65 0.05
N PRO A 245 26.47 1.57 0.02
CA PRO A 245 27.84 1.24 -0.35
C PRO A 245 28.51 0.40 0.75
N GLY A 246 28.46 -0.92 0.61
CA GLY A 246 29.20 -1.85 1.46
C GLY A 246 30.68 -1.92 1.07
N ARG A 247 31.58 -1.48 1.97
CA ARG A 247 33.01 -1.79 1.87
C ARG A 247 33.33 -2.99 2.74
N VAL A 248 33.64 -4.14 2.10
CA VAL A 248 34.07 -5.35 2.82
C VAL A 248 35.44 -5.76 2.31
N GLY A 249 36.46 -5.69 3.17
CA GLY A 249 37.82 -6.13 2.84
C GLY A 249 38.44 -5.44 1.61
N GLY A 250 38.19 -4.14 1.44
CA GLY A 250 38.74 -3.35 0.33
C GLY A 250 38.01 -3.48 -1.02
N LYS A 251 37.02 -4.38 -1.16
CA LYS A 251 36.17 -4.48 -2.35
C LYS A 251 34.80 -3.84 -2.08
N SER A 252 34.35 -2.96 -2.97
CA SER A 252 33.03 -2.34 -2.91
C SER A 252 31.99 -3.30 -3.50
N ARG A 253 31.12 -3.87 -2.65
CA ARG A 253 29.91 -4.55 -3.11
C ARG A 253 28.72 -4.02 -2.32
N PRO A 254 27.78 -3.32 -2.98
CA PRO A 254 26.67 -2.71 -2.29
C PRO A 254 25.77 -3.73 -1.59
N TYR A 255 24.98 -3.23 -0.65
CA TYR A 255 23.80 -3.91 -0.13
C TYR A 255 22.58 -3.23 -0.75
N TRP A 256 21.69 -4.04 -1.31
CA TRP A 256 20.45 -3.58 -1.89
C TRP A 256 19.30 -3.95 -0.97
N PHE A 257 18.46 -2.97 -0.69
CA PHE A 257 17.29 -3.14 0.17
C PHE A 257 16.04 -2.76 -0.61
N TRP A 258 15.03 -3.63 -0.55
CA TRP A 258 13.71 -3.39 -1.09
C TRP A 258 12.75 -3.17 0.06
N GLU A 259 11.81 -2.24 -0.09
CA GLU A 259 10.71 -2.11 0.88
C GLU A 259 9.95 -3.42 0.95
N ALA A 260 9.67 -3.88 2.17
CA ALA A 260 8.94 -5.11 2.37
C ALA A 260 8.11 -5.08 3.66
N TRP A 261 7.20 -6.05 3.79
CA TRP A 261 6.30 -6.17 4.92
C TRP A 261 6.15 -7.64 5.35
N VAL A 262 6.20 -7.85 6.67
CA VAL A 262 5.73 -9.09 7.30
C VAL A 262 4.48 -8.75 8.10
N GLY A 263 3.31 -9.03 7.52
CA GLY A 263 2.03 -8.55 8.04
C GLY A 263 2.00 -7.02 8.09
N LYS A 264 1.86 -6.44 9.29
CA LYS A 264 1.85 -4.97 9.51
C LYS A 264 3.24 -4.38 9.76
N LEU A 265 4.27 -5.22 9.91
CA LEU A 265 5.62 -4.77 10.21
C LEU A 265 6.36 -4.40 8.92
N ALA A 266 6.67 -3.11 8.77
CA ALA A 266 7.54 -2.64 7.70
C ALA A 266 8.99 -3.08 7.98
N VAL A 267 9.60 -3.70 6.98
CA VAL A 267 10.94 -4.29 7.00
C VAL A 267 11.63 -3.98 5.67
N HIS A 268 12.86 -4.47 5.49
CA HIS A 268 13.52 -4.47 4.20
C HIS A 268 13.90 -5.89 3.82
N ALA A 269 13.58 -6.27 2.58
CA ALA A 269 14.16 -7.42 1.93
C ALA A 269 15.57 -7.05 1.44
N MET A 270 16.50 -7.98 1.54
CA MET A 270 17.89 -7.81 1.17
C MET A 270 18.36 -9.03 0.37
N ASP A 271 18.91 -8.77 -0.81
CA ASP A 271 19.65 -9.77 -1.56
C ASP A 271 21.02 -9.95 -0.88
N PRO A 272 21.41 -11.18 -0.47
CA PRO A 272 22.74 -11.44 0.04
C PRO A 272 23.86 -11.10 -0.98
N ALA A 273 23.56 -10.79 -2.24
CA ALA A 273 24.48 -10.39 -3.31
C ALA A 273 25.57 -11.44 -3.57
N GLY A 274 25.13 -12.70 -3.69
CA GLY A 274 26.01 -13.86 -3.83
C GLY A 274 26.81 -14.21 -2.55
N ARG A 275 26.48 -13.62 -1.40
CA ARG A 275 27.10 -13.94 -0.10
C ARG A 275 26.29 -15.04 0.59
N GLY A 276 26.36 -16.27 0.09
CA GLY A 276 25.79 -17.44 0.78
C GLY A 276 24.85 -18.27 -0.07
N HIS A 277 23.66 -18.55 0.48
CA HIS A 277 22.89 -19.77 0.27
C HIS A 277 22.12 -19.91 -1.07
N GLY A 278 22.59 -19.34 -2.18
CA GLY A 278 21.94 -19.50 -3.49
C GLY A 278 20.88 -18.43 -3.84
N PRO A 279 20.38 -18.44 -5.08
CA PRO A 279 19.49 -17.41 -5.63
C PRO A 279 18.03 -17.47 -5.10
N ASP A 280 17.67 -18.57 -4.47
CA ASP A 280 16.40 -18.85 -3.80
C ASP A 280 16.36 -18.31 -2.36
N CYS A 281 17.40 -17.60 -1.92
CA CYS A 281 17.52 -17.07 -0.57
C CYS A 281 17.29 -15.56 -0.55
N ILE A 282 16.43 -15.09 0.36
CA ILE A 282 16.27 -13.67 0.68
C ILE A 282 16.51 -13.44 2.18
N GLU A 283 17.19 -12.36 2.52
CA GLU A 283 17.39 -11.94 3.90
C GLU A 283 16.43 -10.80 4.25
N VAL A 284 15.85 -10.82 5.45
CA VAL A 284 14.93 -9.79 5.92
C VAL A 284 15.56 -9.04 7.09
N VAL A 285 15.71 -7.72 6.93
CA VAL A 285 16.22 -6.80 7.94
C VAL A 285 15.04 -6.04 8.56
N ALA A 286 14.96 -6.00 9.88
CA ALA A 286 13.82 -5.45 10.60
C ALA A 286 14.29 -4.64 11.82
N PRO A 287 13.45 -3.74 12.37
CA PRO A 287 13.78 -3.01 13.61
C PRO A 287 13.81 -3.92 14.85
N VAL A 288 13.31 -5.15 14.75
CA VAL A 288 13.21 -6.12 15.85
C VAL A 288 13.71 -7.49 15.41
N ARG A 289 14.04 -8.35 16.37
CA ARG A 289 14.30 -9.76 16.10
C ARG A 289 13.01 -10.47 15.70
N LEU A 290 12.83 -10.72 14.40
CA LEU A 290 11.60 -11.29 13.84
C LEU A 290 11.24 -12.65 14.45
N ARG A 291 12.23 -13.51 14.73
CA ARG A 291 11.99 -14.80 15.39
C ARG A 291 11.29 -14.65 16.73
N ASP A 292 11.74 -13.71 17.56
CA ASP A 292 11.15 -13.50 18.88
C ASP A 292 9.77 -12.83 18.73
N ARG A 293 9.67 -11.82 17.86
CA ARG A 293 8.44 -11.05 17.66
C ARG A 293 7.28 -11.88 17.10
N LEU A 294 7.60 -12.86 16.26
CA LEU A 294 6.65 -13.70 15.53
C LEU A 294 6.68 -15.17 16.01
N SER A 295 7.48 -15.49 17.04
CA SER A 295 7.67 -16.84 17.59
C SER A 295 8.07 -17.87 16.53
N LEU A 296 9.05 -17.52 15.67
CA LEU A 296 9.48 -18.36 14.54
C LEU A 296 10.67 -19.27 14.87
N ALA A 297 10.58 -20.52 14.43
CA ALA A 297 11.62 -21.54 14.41
C ALA A 297 12.12 -21.80 12.97
N ASP A 298 13.17 -22.63 12.83
CA ASP A 298 13.56 -23.15 11.51
C ASP A 298 12.47 -24.09 10.99
N GLY A 299 12.17 -24.04 9.69
CA GLY A 299 11.07 -24.76 9.06
C GLY A 299 9.76 -23.99 8.99
N ASP A 300 9.60 -22.89 9.75
CA ASP A 300 8.39 -22.08 9.69
C ASP A 300 8.27 -21.34 8.36
N THR A 301 7.07 -21.23 7.82
CA THR A 301 6.82 -20.45 6.60
C THR A 301 6.45 -19.01 6.93
N VAL A 302 7.13 -18.07 6.31
CA VAL A 302 6.85 -16.63 6.42
C VAL A 302 6.41 -16.09 5.07
N ARG A 303 5.31 -15.34 5.10
CA ARG A 303 4.84 -14.54 3.97
C ARG A 303 5.48 -13.15 4.03
N LEU A 304 6.23 -12.80 2.98
CA LEU A 304 6.89 -11.53 2.80
C LEU A 304 6.27 -10.80 1.60
N ASP A 305 5.70 -9.63 1.84
CA ASP A 305 5.25 -8.74 0.77
C ASP A 305 6.42 -7.82 0.39
N VAL A 306 6.91 -7.86 -0.84
CA VAL A 306 8.08 -7.09 -1.30
C VAL A 306 7.66 -6.14 -2.41
N GLU A 307 8.15 -4.90 -2.36
CA GLU A 307 7.95 -3.93 -3.44
C GLU A 307 8.82 -4.29 -4.66
N THR A 308 8.18 -4.34 -5.83
CA THR A 308 8.78 -4.76 -7.10
C THR A 308 8.67 -3.67 -8.17
N THR A 309 8.79 -2.41 -7.78
CA THR A 309 8.72 -1.29 -8.72
C THR A 309 9.73 -1.48 -9.86
N GLU A 310 9.25 -1.44 -11.10
CA GLU A 310 10.08 -1.32 -12.28
C GLU A 310 10.70 0.07 -12.31
N LYS A 311 11.97 0.20 -12.73
CA LYS A 311 12.59 1.51 -12.98
C LYS A 311 11.82 2.22 -14.10
N GLY A 312 10.97 3.18 -13.74
CA GLY A 312 10.32 4.07 -14.70
C GLY A 312 9.06 4.73 -14.14
N ALA A 313 9.21 5.75 -13.29
CA ALA A 313 8.14 6.72 -13.01
C ALA A 313 8.64 7.98 -12.28
N ASP A 314 9.76 7.90 -11.56
CA ASP A 314 10.41 9.08 -10.97
C ASP A 314 11.52 9.59 -11.89
N HIS A 315 11.13 10.27 -12.97
CA HIS A 315 11.97 11.33 -13.51
C HIS A 315 11.56 12.60 -12.78
N GLY A 316 12.40 13.00 -11.81
CA GLY A 316 12.41 14.35 -11.27
C GLY A 316 12.80 15.38 -12.33
#